data_AF-A0A6G4XM75-F1
#
_entry.id   AF-A0A6G4XM75-F1
#
_cell.length_a   1.000
_cell.length_b   1.000
_cell.length_c   1.000
_cell.angle_alpha   90.00
_cell.angle_beta   90.00
_cell.angle_gamma   90.00
#
_symmetry.space_group_name_H-M   'P 1'
#
loop_
_entity.id
_entity.type
_entity.pdbx_description
1 polymer ?
#
loop_
_entity_poly.entity_id
_entity_poly.type
_entity_poly.pdbx_seq_one_letter_code
_entity_poly.pdbx_strand_id
1 'polypeptide(L)'
;MGIWQPLPDGTPAEVMHFVEHLRLLKDRTGLSLVSLGTRTSYSKSSWQRYLNGQQPPPRQAVLALCRVAGLDAAEAARFGARWELAMRAWPRPDAVRPGLADAVRPDTARADAVRADVVRADAPAAPSWDDLGEDEDTLPWWVPQEEPAPGKAPPWKLFAYAAAAVLVILLTGLLLVLS
;
A
#
# COMPACT_ATOMS: atom_id res chain seq x y z
N MET A 1 6.58 21.31 2.93
CA MET A 1 6.41 20.87 1.52
C MET A 1 7.26 19.63 1.31
N GLY A 2 6.77 18.62 0.60
CA GLY A 2 7.62 17.50 0.19
C GLY A 2 8.46 17.86 -1.03
N ILE A 3 9.72 17.44 -1.05
CA ILE A 3 10.56 17.50 -2.24
C ILE A 3 10.21 16.27 -3.09
N TRP A 4 9.28 16.45 -4.03
CA TRP A 4 8.84 15.39 -4.93
C TRP A 4 9.81 15.26 -6.11
N GLN A 5 10.06 14.03 -6.55
CA GLN A 5 10.81 13.80 -7.78
C GLN A 5 9.96 14.21 -9.00
N PRO A 6 10.58 14.64 -10.12
CA PRO A 6 9.87 14.74 -11.39
C PRO A 6 9.23 13.39 -11.72
N LEU A 7 8.10 13.42 -12.41
CA LEU A 7 7.46 12.21 -12.92
C LEU A 7 8.30 11.62 -14.07
N PRO A 8 8.26 10.30 -14.30
CA PRO A 8 8.96 9.68 -15.42
C PRO A 8 8.52 10.27 -16.77
N ASP A 9 9.45 10.46 -17.69
CA ASP A 9 9.16 10.86 -19.06
C ASP A 9 8.25 9.84 -19.75
N GLY A 10 7.31 10.31 -20.57
CA GLY A 10 6.30 9.46 -21.22
C GLY A 10 5.10 9.06 -20.35
N THR A 11 5.00 9.54 -19.11
CA THR A 11 3.81 9.35 -18.26
C THR A 11 2.56 10.01 -18.90
N PRO A 12 1.44 9.30 -19.10
CA PRO A 12 0.19 9.89 -19.63
C PRO A 12 -0.38 11.01 -18.76
N ALA A 13 -1.03 11.99 -19.39
CA ALA A 13 -1.49 13.22 -18.74
C ALA A 13 -2.47 12.95 -17.57
N GLU A 14 -3.33 11.95 -17.70
CA GLU A 14 -4.27 11.53 -16.65
C GLU A 14 -3.53 11.08 -15.37
N VAL A 15 -2.40 10.39 -15.55
CA VAL A 15 -1.54 9.90 -14.47
C VAL A 15 -0.77 11.06 -13.86
N MET A 16 -0.22 11.97 -14.69
CA MET A 16 0.46 13.17 -14.21
C MET A 16 -0.45 14.01 -13.34
N HIS A 17 -1.62 14.41 -13.87
CA HIS A 17 -2.60 15.22 -13.15
C HIS A 17 -3.16 14.53 -11.90
N PHE A 18 -3.27 13.19 -11.89
CA PHE A 18 -3.65 12.47 -10.68
C PHE A 18 -2.56 12.53 -9.61
N VAL A 19 -1.29 12.28 -9.96
CA VAL A 19 -0.18 12.33 -8.99
C VAL A 19 0.08 13.75 -8.49
N GLU A 20 -0.06 14.77 -9.34
CA GLU A 20 -0.04 16.19 -8.95
C GLU A 20 -1.10 16.51 -7.89
N HIS A 21 -2.36 16.12 -8.14
CA HIS A 21 -3.44 16.27 -7.17
C HIS A 21 -3.20 15.45 -5.88
N LEU A 22 -2.56 14.28 -5.96
CA LEU A 22 -2.20 13.46 -4.81
C LEU A 22 -1.11 14.12 -3.95
N ARG A 23 -0.10 14.74 -4.58
CA ARG A 23 0.94 15.55 -3.92
C ARG A 23 0.34 16.76 -3.21
N LEU A 24 -0.52 17.53 -3.90
CA LEU A 24 -1.23 18.66 -3.32
C LEU A 24 -2.11 18.25 -2.13
N LEU A 25 -2.86 17.14 -2.27
CA LEU A 25 -3.68 16.60 -1.18
C LEU A 25 -2.82 16.21 0.03
N LYS A 26 -1.68 15.54 -0.20
CA LYS A 26 -0.73 15.21 0.86
C LYS A 26 -0.10 16.44 1.49
N ASP A 27 0.28 17.47 0.73
CA ASP A 27 0.91 18.66 1.30
C ASP A 27 -0.10 19.52 2.10
N ARG A 28 -1.38 19.51 1.74
CA ARG A 28 -2.48 20.09 2.56
C ARG A 28 -2.60 19.43 3.94
N THR A 29 -2.19 18.17 4.12
CA THR A 29 -2.23 17.51 5.45
C THR A 29 -1.21 18.08 6.45
N GLY A 30 -0.18 18.79 5.97
CA GLY A 30 0.97 19.21 6.77
C GLY A 30 1.87 18.08 7.27
N LEU A 31 1.54 16.81 7.01
CA LEU A 31 2.24 15.65 7.58
C LEU A 31 3.60 15.37 6.91
N SER A 32 4.52 14.85 7.72
CA SER A 32 5.68 14.11 7.22
C SER A 32 5.23 12.78 6.60
N LEU A 33 6.04 12.20 5.70
CA LEU A 33 5.75 10.89 5.12
C LEU A 33 5.72 9.76 6.16
N VAL A 34 6.46 9.89 7.27
CA VAL A 34 6.43 8.93 8.38
C VAL A 34 5.08 9.02 9.10
N SER A 35 4.69 10.23 9.49
CA SER A 35 3.41 10.50 10.19
C SER A 35 2.19 10.14 9.33
N LEU A 36 2.24 10.40 8.02
CA LEU A 36 1.23 9.96 7.07
C LEU A 36 1.16 8.43 7.01
N GLY A 37 2.32 7.77 6.96
CA GLY A 37 2.40 6.31 6.95
C GLY A 37 1.71 5.68 8.16
N THR A 38 2.06 6.12 9.37
CA THR A 38 1.42 5.66 10.63
C THR A 38 -0.09 5.89 10.63
N ARG A 39 -0.59 7.03 10.09
CA ARG A 39 -2.03 7.34 10.03
C ARG A 39 -2.81 6.61 8.94
N THR A 40 -2.12 5.91 8.02
CA THR A 40 -2.75 5.26 6.86
C THR A 40 -2.42 3.77 6.73
N SER A 41 -1.60 3.23 7.64
CA SER A 41 -1.09 1.85 7.61
C SER A 41 -0.26 1.50 6.36
N TYR A 42 0.47 2.48 5.82
CA TYR A 42 1.44 2.27 4.72
C TYR A 42 2.83 2.78 5.11
N SER A 43 3.89 2.16 4.60
CA SER A 43 5.25 2.62 4.90
C SER A 43 5.60 3.95 4.21
N LYS A 44 6.61 4.65 4.75
CA LYS A 44 7.21 5.85 4.11
C LYS A 44 7.64 5.55 2.66
N SER A 45 8.24 4.39 2.42
CA SER A 45 8.72 3.98 1.09
C SER A 45 7.57 3.76 0.10
N SER A 46 6.47 3.12 0.53
CA SER A 46 5.27 2.98 -0.30
C SER A 46 4.69 4.34 -0.69
N TRP A 47 4.51 5.25 0.28
CA TRP A 47 4.06 6.61 0.00
C TRP A 47 4.98 7.37 -0.95
N GLN A 48 6.30 7.21 -0.81
CA GLN A 48 7.27 7.84 -1.71
C GLN A 48 7.16 7.31 -3.14
N ARG A 49 7.02 5.98 -3.35
CA ARG A 49 6.81 5.41 -4.70
C ARG A 49 5.51 5.92 -5.34
N TYR A 50 4.42 5.96 -4.58
CA TYR A 50 3.12 6.45 -5.06
C TYR A 50 3.16 7.93 -5.43
N LEU A 51 3.71 8.78 -4.56
CA LEU A 51 3.80 10.22 -4.79
C LEU A 51 4.83 10.58 -5.86
N ASN A 52 5.79 9.70 -6.16
CA ASN A 52 6.73 9.85 -7.28
C ASN A 52 6.21 9.23 -8.59
N GLY A 53 4.99 8.67 -8.63
CA GLY A 53 4.43 8.03 -9.83
C GLY A 53 5.13 6.73 -10.24
N GLN A 54 6.01 6.17 -9.40
CA GLN A 54 6.76 4.94 -9.67
C GLN A 54 5.88 3.69 -9.55
N GLN A 55 4.80 3.76 -8.77
CA GLN A 55 3.81 2.70 -8.62
C GLN A 55 2.41 3.28 -8.52
N PRO A 56 1.38 2.62 -9.09
CA PRO A 56 0.00 3.01 -8.91
C PRO A 56 -0.37 2.89 -7.43
N PRO A 57 -0.86 3.96 -6.75
CA PRO A 57 -1.35 3.82 -5.39
C PRO A 57 -2.60 2.95 -5.35
N PRO A 58 -2.75 2.05 -4.36
CA PRO A 58 -3.98 1.29 -4.19
C PRO A 58 -5.12 2.22 -3.77
N ARG A 59 -6.36 1.90 -4.19
CA ARG A 59 -7.57 2.70 -3.88
C ARG A 59 -7.72 3.01 -2.39
N GLN A 60 -7.37 2.04 -1.53
CA GLN A 60 -7.44 2.21 -0.08
C GLN A 60 -6.43 3.24 0.47
N ALA A 61 -5.22 3.33 -0.09
CA ALA A 61 -4.28 4.39 0.26
C ALA A 61 -4.83 5.77 -0.11
N VAL A 62 -5.40 5.90 -1.32
CA VAL A 62 -6.00 7.15 -1.79
C VAL A 62 -7.15 7.59 -0.89
N LEU A 63 -8.06 6.68 -0.53
CA LEU A 63 -9.17 6.96 0.39
C LEU A 63 -8.67 7.26 1.82
N ALA A 64 -7.64 6.57 2.30
CA ALA A 64 -7.03 6.85 3.60
C ALA A 64 -6.41 8.26 3.64
N LEU A 65 -5.72 8.69 2.57
CA LEU A 65 -5.21 10.05 2.46
C LEU A 65 -6.35 11.08 2.39
N CYS A 66 -7.45 10.82 1.66
CA CYS A 66 -8.61 11.71 1.64
C CYS A 66 -9.19 11.91 3.05
N ARG A 67 -9.36 10.83 3.82
CA ARG A 67 -9.78 10.90 5.24
C ARG A 67 -8.79 11.67 6.11
N VAL A 68 -7.48 11.44 5.95
CA VAL A 68 -6.43 12.13 6.70
C VAL A 68 -6.37 13.63 6.37
N ALA A 69 -6.69 14.01 5.14
CA ALA A 69 -6.77 15.39 4.67
C ALA A 69 -8.12 16.08 4.97
N GLY A 70 -9.07 15.38 5.59
CA GLY A 70 -10.36 15.96 6.00
C GLY A 70 -11.34 16.24 4.85
N LEU A 71 -11.22 15.53 3.73
CA LEU A 71 -12.17 15.65 2.61
C LEU A 71 -13.54 15.07 2.98
N ASP A 72 -14.60 15.70 2.47
CA ASP A 72 -15.95 15.15 2.60
C ASP A 72 -16.15 13.89 1.72
N ALA A 73 -17.27 13.19 1.92
CA ALA A 73 -17.56 11.95 1.19
C ALA A 73 -17.71 12.16 -0.33
N ALA A 74 -18.21 13.32 -0.77
CA ALA A 74 -18.37 13.65 -2.18
C ALA A 74 -17.06 14.09 -2.83
N GLU A 75 -16.20 14.82 -2.11
CA GLU A 75 -14.82 15.11 -2.50
C GLU A 75 -13.98 13.83 -2.64
N ALA A 76 -14.06 12.93 -1.66
CA ALA A 76 -13.38 11.63 -1.70
C ALA A 76 -13.87 10.77 -2.87
N ALA A 77 -15.18 10.78 -3.16
CA ALA A 77 -15.74 10.10 -4.34
C ALA A 77 -15.23 10.71 -5.67
N ARG A 78 -15.19 12.04 -5.80
CA ARG A 78 -14.60 12.74 -6.97
C ARG A 78 -13.12 12.41 -7.14
N PHE A 79 -12.37 12.31 -6.04
CA PHE A 79 -10.96 11.92 -6.07
C PHE A 79 -10.79 10.44 -6.48
N GLY A 80 -11.68 9.56 -6.02
CA GLY A 80 -11.75 8.17 -6.45
C GLY A 80 -12.02 8.00 -7.94
N ALA A 81 -12.96 8.76 -8.51
CA ALA A 81 -13.23 8.74 -9.95
C ALA A 81 -12.01 9.20 -10.79
N ARG A 82 -11.24 10.17 -10.30
CA ARG A 82 -9.96 10.58 -10.93
C ARG A 82 -8.91 9.46 -10.84
N TRP A 83 -8.83 8.76 -9.71
CA TRP A 83 -7.97 7.58 -9.58
C TRP A 83 -8.35 6.48 -10.60
N GLU A 84 -9.64 6.20 -10.81
CA GLU A 84 -10.13 5.20 -11.79
C GLU A 84 -9.80 5.58 -13.25
N LEU A 85 -9.73 6.87 -13.58
CA LEU A 85 -9.20 7.34 -14.88
C LEU A 85 -7.69 7.12 -14.97
N ALA A 86 -6.92 7.56 -13.96
CA ALA A 86 -5.47 7.40 -13.94
C ALA A 86 -5.02 5.94 -13.95
N MET A 87 -5.73 5.02 -13.28
CA MET A 87 -5.40 3.59 -13.29
C MET A 87 -5.58 2.94 -14.66
N ARG A 88 -6.54 3.42 -15.48
CA ARG A 88 -6.72 2.95 -16.87
C ARG A 88 -5.60 3.42 -17.80
N ALA A 89 -5.04 4.59 -17.52
CA ALA A 89 -3.93 5.18 -18.27
C ALA A 89 -2.55 4.89 -17.66
N TRP A 90 -2.45 4.16 -16.54
CA TRP A 90 -1.18 3.96 -15.85
C TRP A 90 -0.21 3.17 -16.73
N PRO A 91 1.05 3.64 -16.93
CA PRO A 91 2.05 2.88 -17.67
C PRO A 91 2.19 1.49 -17.05
N ARG A 92 1.84 0.46 -17.81
CA ARG A 92 2.28 -0.88 -17.46
C ARG A 92 3.80 -0.87 -17.56
N PRO A 93 4.54 -1.51 -16.65
CA PRO A 93 5.93 -1.81 -16.92
C PRO A 93 5.94 -2.56 -18.25
N ASP A 94 6.61 -2.01 -19.26
CA ASP A 94 6.87 -2.76 -20.47
C ASP A 94 7.50 -4.08 -20.02
N ALA A 95 6.95 -5.20 -20.50
CA ALA A 95 7.51 -6.50 -20.20
C ALA A 95 8.89 -6.54 -20.84
N VAL A 96 9.91 -6.13 -20.08
CA VAL A 96 11.33 -6.29 -20.42
C VAL A 96 11.53 -7.78 -20.55
N ARG A 97 11.44 -8.25 -21.80
CA ARG A 97 11.73 -9.61 -22.24
C ARG A 97 13.07 -10.01 -21.60
N PRO A 98 13.08 -10.91 -20.61
CA PRO A 98 14.33 -11.39 -20.04
C PRO A 98 15.07 -12.15 -21.16
N GLY A 99 16.36 -11.86 -21.34
CA GLY A 99 17.17 -12.58 -22.32
C GLY A 99 17.29 -11.91 -23.70
N LEU A 100 17.97 -10.76 -23.75
CA LEU A 100 19.20 -10.71 -24.55
C LEU A 100 20.38 -10.58 -23.60
N ALA A 101 20.64 -11.66 -22.85
CA ALA A 101 21.92 -11.84 -22.22
C ALA A 101 22.86 -12.43 -23.28
N ASP A 102 23.71 -11.61 -23.88
CA ASP A 102 25.04 -12.09 -24.23
C ASP A 102 26.06 -10.94 -24.42
N ALA A 103 27.33 -11.31 -24.25
CA ALA A 103 28.52 -10.55 -24.63
C ALA A 103 28.78 -9.16 -23.98
N VAL A 104 29.05 -9.12 -22.67
CA VAL A 104 30.37 -8.65 -22.20
C VAL A 104 30.88 -9.56 -21.08
N ARG A 105 31.82 -10.46 -21.44
CA ARG A 105 32.63 -11.25 -20.51
C ARG A 105 33.85 -10.40 -20.09
N PRO A 106 34.08 -10.13 -18.79
CA PRO A 106 35.38 -9.66 -18.33
C PRO A 106 36.33 -10.87 -18.30
N ASP A 107 37.23 -10.92 -19.29
CA ASP A 107 38.33 -11.87 -19.34
C ASP A 107 39.52 -11.34 -18.51
N THR A 108 39.67 -11.79 -17.27
CA THR A 108 40.87 -11.54 -16.45
C THR A 108 41.18 -12.73 -15.55
N ALA A 109 42.11 -13.59 -15.97
CA ALA A 109 42.72 -14.62 -15.15
C ALA A 109 44.24 -14.65 -15.40
N ARG A 110 45.03 -14.83 -14.31
CA ARG A 110 46.49 -14.56 -14.16
C ARG A 110 46.78 -13.07 -13.90
N ALA A 111 47.60 -12.64 -12.93
CA ALA A 111 48.31 -13.30 -11.81
C ALA A 111 48.60 -12.23 -10.71
N ASP A 112 49.28 -12.44 -9.57
CA ASP A 112 50.01 -13.59 -9.01
C ASP A 112 49.92 -13.59 -7.45
N ALA A 113 50.85 -14.24 -6.72
CA ALA A 113 50.82 -14.44 -5.27
C ALA A 113 51.45 -13.33 -4.39
N VAL A 114 51.08 -13.28 -3.10
CA VAL A 114 51.99 -13.42 -1.93
C VAL A 114 51.19 -13.60 -0.63
N ARG A 115 51.76 -14.32 0.33
CA ARG A 115 51.19 -14.70 1.63
C ARG A 115 51.82 -13.90 2.79
N ALA A 116 51.01 -13.43 3.74
CA ALA A 116 51.46 -13.09 5.10
C ALA A 116 50.30 -13.21 6.12
N ASP A 117 50.59 -13.80 7.29
CA ASP A 117 49.70 -13.85 8.45
C ASP A 117 49.54 -12.49 9.15
N VAL A 118 48.43 -12.29 9.90
CA VAL A 118 48.44 -11.76 11.28
C VAL A 118 47.02 -11.70 11.90
N VAL A 119 46.88 -12.40 13.03
CA VAL A 119 46.03 -12.16 14.23
C VAL A 119 44.50 -11.96 14.10
N ARG A 120 43.80 -12.81 14.89
CA ARG A 120 42.37 -12.76 15.25
C ARG A 120 41.99 -11.53 16.08
N ALA A 121 40.90 -10.86 15.70
CA ALA A 121 40.03 -10.10 16.59
C ALA A 121 38.61 -10.68 16.51
N ASP A 122 37.84 -10.57 17.60
CA ASP A 122 36.64 -11.38 17.82
C ASP A 122 35.31 -10.64 17.60
N ALA A 123 34.25 -11.44 17.40
CA ALA A 123 32.82 -11.10 17.39
C ALA A 123 32.22 -10.22 16.25
N PRO A 124 30.93 -10.40 15.93
CA PRO A 124 30.12 -11.62 15.97
C PRO A 124 29.60 -12.02 14.57
N ALA A 125 29.09 -13.24 14.43
CA ALA A 125 28.46 -13.70 13.20
C ALA A 125 27.26 -12.81 12.83
N ALA A 126 27.22 -12.33 11.59
CA ALA A 126 25.98 -11.86 10.99
C ALA A 126 24.98 -13.04 10.93
N PRO A 127 23.68 -12.82 11.17
CA PRO A 127 22.70 -13.90 11.08
C PRO A 127 22.72 -14.51 9.68
N SER A 128 22.86 -15.83 9.60
CA SER A 128 22.67 -16.60 8.38
C SER A 128 21.22 -16.45 7.92
N TRP A 129 21.02 -16.18 6.64
CA TRP A 129 19.69 -16.04 6.03
C TRP A 129 18.88 -17.35 6.00
N ASP A 130 19.50 -18.46 6.41
CA ASP A 130 18.94 -19.81 6.43
C ASP A 130 18.08 -20.13 7.67
N ASP A 131 17.83 -19.15 8.56
CA ASP A 131 17.05 -19.31 9.80
C ASP A 131 15.94 -18.24 9.96
N LEU A 132 15.39 -17.77 8.83
CA LEU A 132 14.06 -17.16 8.79
C LEU A 132 13.07 -18.23 8.36
N GLY A 133 12.38 -18.81 9.35
CA GLY A 133 11.31 -19.76 9.09
C GLY A 133 10.12 -19.13 8.35
N GLU A 134 9.37 -20.02 7.68
CA GLU A 134 8.00 -19.84 7.21
C GLU A 134 7.83 -18.89 5.99
N ASP A 135 7.79 -19.51 4.80
CA ASP A 135 7.49 -18.94 3.48
C ASP A 135 6.04 -18.40 3.33
N GLU A 136 5.53 -17.59 4.28
CA GLU A 136 4.14 -17.11 4.29
C GLU A 136 3.97 -15.58 4.14
N ASP A 137 5.02 -14.82 3.83
CA ASP A 137 4.95 -13.34 3.73
C ASP A 137 5.57 -12.73 2.45
N THR A 138 5.83 -13.54 1.41
CA THR A 138 6.45 -13.09 0.14
C THR A 138 5.46 -12.99 -1.03
N LEU A 139 4.16 -12.76 -0.77
CA LEU A 139 3.21 -12.40 -1.81
C LEU A 139 3.15 -10.88 -2.01
N PRO A 140 3.57 -10.34 -3.16
CA PRO A 140 3.47 -8.91 -3.41
C PRO A 140 2.01 -8.48 -3.53
N TRP A 141 1.67 -7.35 -2.90
CA TRP A 141 0.30 -6.82 -2.73
C TRP A 141 -0.55 -6.62 -4.01
N TRP A 142 0.03 -6.78 -5.21
CA TRP A 142 -0.72 -6.77 -6.47
C TRP A 142 -1.35 -8.12 -6.83
N VAL A 143 -0.95 -9.21 -6.17
CA VAL A 143 -1.73 -10.45 -6.16
C VAL A 143 -3.05 -10.12 -5.46
N PRO A 144 -4.22 -10.30 -6.10
CA PRO A 144 -5.49 -10.21 -5.39
C PRO A 144 -5.41 -11.19 -4.24
N GLN A 145 -5.34 -10.68 -3.02
CA GLN A 145 -5.45 -11.52 -1.84
C GLN A 145 -6.79 -12.22 -1.98
N GLU A 146 -6.80 -13.54 -1.96
CA GLU A 146 -8.02 -14.27 -1.63
C GLU A 146 -8.31 -13.94 -0.17
N GLU A 147 -8.97 -12.79 0.05
CA GLU A 147 -9.69 -12.48 1.27
C GLU A 147 -10.43 -13.76 1.67
N PRO A 148 -10.12 -14.37 2.84
CA PRO A 148 -10.73 -15.65 3.21
C PRO A 148 -12.25 -15.47 3.19
N ALA A 149 -12.87 -16.09 2.18
CA ALA A 149 -14.13 -15.61 1.58
C ALA A 149 -15.14 -15.24 2.67
N PRO A 150 -15.56 -13.97 2.75
CA PRO A 150 -15.88 -13.26 3.99
C PRO A 150 -16.66 -14.16 4.94
N GLY A 151 -15.92 -14.74 5.88
CA GLY A 151 -16.34 -15.92 6.63
C GLY A 151 -17.73 -15.69 7.19
N LYS A 152 -18.74 -16.38 6.61
CA LYS A 152 -20.17 -16.03 6.70
C LYS A 152 -20.50 -15.47 8.07
N ALA A 153 -20.61 -14.14 8.15
CA ALA A 153 -20.72 -13.45 9.44
C ALA A 153 -21.85 -14.12 10.24
N PRO A 154 -21.56 -14.71 11.41
CA PRO A 154 -22.46 -15.68 12.00
C PRO A 154 -23.81 -15.00 12.31
N PRO A 155 -24.94 -15.59 11.89
CA PRO A 155 -26.21 -14.86 11.70
C PRO A 155 -26.84 -14.35 13.00
N TRP A 156 -26.27 -14.65 14.17
CA TRP A 156 -26.73 -14.22 15.48
C TRP A 156 -26.87 -12.71 15.62
N LYS A 157 -26.07 -11.91 14.91
CA LYS A 157 -26.21 -10.44 14.93
C LYS A 157 -27.56 -9.97 14.39
N LEU A 158 -28.16 -10.67 13.41
CA LEU A 158 -29.50 -10.36 12.91
C LEU A 158 -30.58 -10.78 13.92
N PHE A 159 -30.41 -11.93 14.59
CA PHE A 159 -31.30 -12.36 15.66
C PHE A 159 -31.28 -11.40 16.87
N ALA A 160 -30.13 -10.80 17.20
CA ALA A 160 -30.03 -9.79 18.26
C ALA A 160 -30.84 -8.52 17.95
N TYR A 161 -30.77 -8.01 16.71
CA TYR A 161 -31.60 -6.86 16.30
C TYR A 161 -33.09 -7.20 16.23
N ALA A 162 -33.47 -8.40 15.78
CA ALA A 162 -34.86 -8.83 15.77
C ALA A 162 -35.45 -8.94 17.19
N ALA A 163 -34.70 -9.53 18.14
CA ALA A 163 -35.12 -9.64 19.54
C ALA A 163 -35.28 -8.25 20.20
N ALA A 164 -34.36 -7.32 19.93
CA ALA A 164 -34.47 -5.94 20.42
C ALA A 164 -35.70 -5.21 19.85
N ALA A 165 -35.99 -5.36 18.54
CA ALA A 165 -37.16 -4.77 17.91
C ALA A 165 -38.48 -5.31 18.49
N VAL A 166 -38.58 -6.63 18.71
CA VAL A 166 -39.75 -7.25 19.36
C VAL A 166 -39.92 -6.74 20.79
N LEU A 167 -38.83 -6.62 21.57
CA LEU A 167 -38.89 -6.10 22.93
C LEU A 167 -39.41 -4.65 22.97
N VAL A 168 -38.95 -3.79 22.05
CA VAL A 168 -39.43 -2.41 21.93
C VAL A 168 -40.91 -2.38 21.57
N ILE A 169 -41.36 -3.17 20.59
CA ILE A 169 -42.78 -3.24 20.20
C ILE A 169 -43.66 -3.72 21.36
N LEU A 170 -43.24 -4.73 22.10
CA LEU A 170 -43.97 -5.24 23.26
C LEU A 170 -44.03 -4.23 24.41
N LEU A 171 -42.93 -3.52 24.71
CA LEU A 171 -42.90 -2.45 25.70
C LEU A 171 -43.82 -1.29 25.32
N THR A 172 -43.80 -0.85 24.05
CA THR A 172 -44.68 0.21 23.55
C THR A 172 -46.15 -0.21 23.61
N GLY A 173 -46.48 -1.45 23.22
CA GLY A 173 -47.84 -2.00 23.32
C GLY A 173 -48.33 -2.11 24.76
N LEU A 174 -47.48 -2.57 25.69
CA LEU A 174 -47.83 -2.67 27.12
C LEU A 174 -48.07 -1.29 27.75
N LEU A 175 -47.28 -0.28 27.38
CA LEU A 175 -47.45 1.10 27.86
C LEU A 175 -48.80 1.71 27.41
N LEU A 176 -49.24 1.38 26.17
CA LEU A 176 -50.52 1.82 25.60
C LEU A 176 -51.75 1.11 26.19
N VAL A 177 -51.58 -0.09 26.79
CA VAL A 177 -52.66 -0.84 27.44
C VAL A 177 -52.79 -0.48 28.94
N LEU A 178 -51.75 0.12 29.53
CA LEU A 178 -51.72 0.57 30.93
C LEU A 178 -52.05 2.06 31.11
N SER A 179 -52.37 2.78 30.03
CA SER A 179 -52.76 4.20 30.02
C SER A 179 -54.26 4.36 29.79
#